data_AF-A0A348VYU2-F1
#
_entry.id   AF-A0A348VYU2-F1
#
_cell.length_a   1.000
_cell.length_b   1.000
_cell.length_c   1.000
_cell.angle_alpha   90.00
_cell.angle_beta   90.00
_cell.angle_gamma   90.00
#
_symmetry.space_group_name_H-M   'P 1'
#
loop_
_entity.id
_entity.type
_entity.pdbx_description
1 polymer ?
#
loop_
_entity_poly.entity_id
_entity_poly.type
_entity_poly.pdbx_seq_one_letter_code
_entity_poly.pdbx_strand_id
1 'polypeptide(L)'
;MKKRLKKGFTLVELVVVIAIIAILSAVSVAGYFGFTTNARKTATKQEAKDIANLILVVAADEETTGVTNDGTKVTLTYEVVTEDSAVATGKYKSDADALIAALATAGWTMPTDAKLTEVIETGVTNGATDKEIKTLKYEHNNFAYTITVGTGDVAFVA
;
A
#
# COMPACT_ATOMS: atom_id res chain seq x y z
N MET A 1 -35.37 58.27 -18.14
CA MET A 1 -34.63 57.01 -17.87
C MET A 1 -35.33 56.25 -16.73
N LYS A 2 -35.97 55.10 -17.00
CA LYS A 2 -36.59 54.27 -15.95
C LYS A 2 -35.50 53.48 -15.22
N LYS A 3 -35.23 53.81 -13.95
CA LYS A 3 -34.31 53.07 -13.08
C LYS A 3 -34.96 51.71 -12.74
N ARG A 4 -34.42 50.62 -13.26
CA ARG A 4 -34.86 49.26 -12.92
C ARG A 4 -34.38 48.96 -11.50
N LEU A 5 -35.30 48.79 -10.55
CA LEU A 5 -34.98 48.26 -9.23
C LEU A 5 -34.47 46.83 -9.41
N LYS A 6 -33.24 46.56 -8.99
CA LYS A 6 -32.73 45.19 -8.90
C LYS A 6 -33.55 44.49 -7.81
N LYS A 7 -34.25 43.41 -8.16
CA LYS A 7 -34.91 42.55 -7.16
C LYS A 7 -33.82 42.03 -6.23
N GLY A 8 -33.86 42.45 -4.96
CA GLY A 8 -33.00 41.92 -3.91
C GLY A 8 -33.45 40.52 -3.51
N PHE A 9 -32.50 39.70 -3.10
CA PHE A 9 -32.75 38.38 -2.52
C PHE A 9 -33.53 38.54 -1.22
N THR A 10 -34.61 37.79 -1.03
CA THR A 10 -35.42 37.86 0.19
C THR A 10 -34.76 37.06 1.31
N LEU A 11 -34.96 37.49 2.55
CA LEU A 11 -34.47 36.73 3.72
C LEU A 11 -35.09 35.33 3.77
N VAL A 12 -36.34 35.18 3.33
CA VAL A 12 -37.05 33.90 3.30
C VAL A 12 -36.39 32.93 2.30
N GLU A 13 -36.00 33.40 1.12
CA GLU A 13 -35.27 32.60 0.14
C GLU A 13 -33.94 32.08 0.71
N LEU A 14 -33.24 32.88 1.52
CA LEU A 14 -31.99 32.46 2.15
C LEU A 14 -32.21 31.42 3.25
N VAL A 15 -33.22 31.63 4.10
CA VAL A 15 -33.53 30.74 5.24
C VAL A 15 -33.96 29.36 4.77
N VAL A 16 -34.76 29.27 3.70
CA VAL A 16 -35.18 27.98 3.14
C VAL A 16 -33.99 27.19 2.57
N VAL A 17 -33.03 27.88 1.93
CA VAL A 17 -31.85 27.22 1.34
C VAL A 17 -30.96 26.63 2.43
N ILE A 18 -30.65 27.38 3.49
CA ILE A 18 -29.82 26.84 4.59
C ILE A 18 -30.53 25.69 5.32
N ALA A 19 -31.86 25.73 5.43
CA ALA A 19 -32.65 24.66 6.04
C ALA A 19 -32.56 23.36 5.22
N ILE A 20 -32.66 23.43 3.89
CA ILE A 20 -32.54 22.25 3.02
C ILE A 20 -31.09 21.72 3.02
N ILE A 21 -30.08 22.60 2.91
CA ILE A 21 -28.66 22.19 2.95
C ILE A 21 -28.34 21.51 4.28
N ALA A 22 -28.87 22.00 5.40
CA ALA A 22 -28.67 21.39 6.72
C ALA A 22 -29.16 19.94 6.75
N ILE A 23 -30.38 19.67 6.26
CA ILE A 23 -30.94 18.32 6.21
C ILE A 23 -30.13 17.40 5.28
N LEU A 24 -29.83 17.86 4.06
CA LEU A 24 -29.06 17.08 3.09
C LEU A 24 -27.64 16.76 3.59
N SER A 25 -26.98 17.73 4.25
CA SER A 25 -25.62 17.54 4.77
C SER A 25 -25.59 16.51 5.90
N ALA A 26 -26.58 16.53 6.80
CA ALA A 26 -26.64 15.61 7.93
C ALA A 26 -26.70 14.14 7.50
N VAL A 27 -27.56 13.81 6.53
CA VAL A 27 -27.68 12.43 6.02
C VAL A 27 -26.49 12.01 5.16
N SER A 28 -25.89 12.96 4.42
CA SER A 28 -24.76 12.69 3.53
C SER A 28 -23.49 12.33 4.30
N VAL A 29 -23.23 12.99 5.43
CA VAL A 29 -22.04 12.77 6.26
C VAL A 29 -22.03 11.36 6.86
N ALA A 30 -23.16 10.87 7.34
CA ALA A 30 -23.26 9.54 7.96
C ALA A 30 -22.94 8.39 6.96
N GLY A 31 -23.35 8.52 5.70
CA GLY A 31 -23.04 7.53 4.66
C GLY A 31 -21.58 7.60 4.20
N TYR A 32 -21.00 8.80 4.14
CA TYR A 32 -19.68 9.04 3.56
C TYR A 32 -18.56 8.24 4.24
N PHE A 33 -18.55 8.17 5.58
CA PHE A 33 -17.49 7.49 6.33
C PHE A 33 -17.37 5.99 6.00
N GLY A 34 -18.51 5.31 5.79
CA GLY A 34 -18.52 3.89 5.43
C GLY A 34 -17.97 3.66 4.02
N PHE A 35 -18.40 4.47 3.06
CA PHE A 35 -17.93 4.37 1.67
C PHE A 35 -16.44 4.64 1.54
N THR A 36 -15.91 5.71 2.16
CA THR A 36 -14.48 6.03 2.10
C THR A 36 -13.62 4.96 2.76
N THR A 37 -14.08 4.41 3.90
CA THR A 37 -13.37 3.33 4.61
C THR A 37 -13.32 2.06 3.76
N ASN A 38 -14.43 1.67 3.14
CA ASN A 38 -14.48 0.51 2.25
C ASN A 38 -13.67 0.72 0.97
N ALA A 39 -13.70 1.92 0.39
CA ALA A 39 -12.89 2.26 -0.77
C ALA A 39 -11.39 2.13 -0.47
N ARG A 40 -10.93 2.67 0.66
CA ARG A 40 -9.55 2.55 1.13
C ARG A 40 -9.14 1.11 1.41
N LYS A 41 -10.02 0.31 2.02
CA LYS A 41 -9.78 -1.12 2.27
C LYS A 41 -9.63 -1.89 0.95
N THR A 42 -10.53 -1.67 0.00
CA THR A 42 -10.49 -2.31 -1.32
C THR A 42 -9.25 -1.88 -2.12
N ALA A 43 -8.89 -0.59 -2.08
CA ALA A 43 -7.68 -0.08 -2.74
C ALA A 43 -6.43 -0.77 -2.20
N THR A 44 -6.27 -0.82 -0.87
CA THR A 44 -5.14 -1.48 -0.22
C THR A 44 -5.07 -2.98 -0.54
N LYS A 45 -6.23 -3.65 -0.59
CA LYS A 45 -6.30 -5.06 -1.01
C LYS A 45 -5.84 -5.25 -2.46
N GLN A 46 -6.23 -4.35 -3.35
CA GLN A 46 -5.86 -4.42 -4.76
C GLN A 46 -4.37 -4.18 -4.93
N GLU A 47 -3.82 -3.17 -4.27
CA GLU A 47 -2.37 -2.90 -4.26
C GLU A 47 -1.57 -4.12 -3.76
N ALA A 48 -2.03 -4.76 -2.68
CA ALA A 48 -1.38 -5.98 -2.16
C ALA A 48 -1.40 -7.14 -3.19
N LYS A 49 -2.48 -7.28 -3.96
CA LYS A 49 -2.56 -8.27 -5.05
C LYS A 49 -1.67 -7.91 -6.23
N ASP A 50 -1.59 -6.63 -6.57
CA ASP A 50 -0.73 -6.16 -7.64
C ASP A 50 0.73 -6.43 -7.29
N ILE A 51 1.14 -6.17 -6.04
CA ILE A 51 2.46 -6.54 -5.50
C ILE A 51 2.67 -8.06 -5.60
N ALA A 52 1.71 -8.87 -5.15
CA ALA A 52 1.81 -10.33 -5.20
C ALA A 52 2.06 -10.84 -6.62
N ASN A 53 1.31 -10.33 -7.60
CA ASN A 53 1.49 -10.68 -9.02
C ASN A 53 2.84 -10.21 -9.56
N LEU A 54 3.27 -9.00 -9.19
CA LEU A 54 4.55 -8.44 -9.62
C LEU A 54 5.73 -9.25 -9.07
N ILE A 55 5.63 -9.78 -7.86
CA ILE A 55 6.65 -10.67 -7.29
C ILE A 55 6.80 -11.93 -8.15
N LEU A 56 5.69 -12.54 -8.57
CA LEU A 56 5.72 -13.70 -9.47
C LEU A 56 6.32 -13.36 -10.85
N VAL A 57 6.02 -12.17 -11.39
CA VAL A 57 6.58 -11.70 -12.66
C VAL A 57 8.09 -11.46 -12.54
N VAL A 58 8.52 -10.79 -11.48
CA VAL A 58 9.93 -10.52 -11.18
C VAL A 58 10.70 -11.82 -10.97
N ALA A 59 10.11 -12.79 -10.28
CA ALA A 59 10.69 -14.11 -10.10
C ALA A 59 10.76 -14.95 -11.39
N ALA A 60 10.03 -14.57 -12.45
CA ALA A 60 10.18 -15.21 -13.77
C ALA A 60 11.38 -14.66 -14.56
N ASP A 61 11.93 -13.50 -14.16
CA ASP A 61 13.11 -12.86 -14.74
C ASP A 61 14.26 -12.86 -13.72
N GLU A 62 14.67 -14.07 -13.34
CA GLU A 62 15.68 -14.29 -12.30
C GLU A 62 17.03 -13.66 -12.65
N GLU A 63 17.40 -13.63 -13.94
CA GLU A 63 18.71 -13.17 -14.41
C GLU A 63 18.92 -11.67 -14.17
N THR A 64 17.87 -10.86 -14.34
CA THR A 64 17.97 -9.41 -14.17
C THR A 64 17.64 -8.95 -12.75
N THR A 65 16.76 -9.68 -12.05
CA THR A 65 16.22 -9.24 -10.75
C THR A 65 16.86 -9.93 -9.55
N GLY A 66 17.48 -11.11 -9.76
CA GLY A 66 18.04 -11.92 -8.69
C GLY A 66 16.99 -12.50 -7.74
N VAL A 67 15.72 -12.49 -8.14
CA VAL A 67 14.58 -13.01 -7.38
C VAL A 67 14.16 -14.35 -7.97
N THR A 68 13.96 -15.37 -7.15
CA THR A 68 13.41 -16.67 -7.57
C THR A 68 12.20 -17.05 -6.73
N ASN A 69 11.31 -17.89 -7.26
CA ASN A 69 10.10 -18.35 -6.57
C ASN A 69 9.94 -19.87 -6.75
N ASP A 70 9.82 -20.60 -5.64
CA ASP A 70 9.65 -22.07 -5.66
C ASP A 70 8.21 -22.52 -5.39
N GLY A 71 7.24 -21.60 -5.44
CA GLY A 71 5.84 -21.81 -5.09
C GLY A 71 5.53 -21.77 -3.59
N THR A 72 6.55 -21.76 -2.72
CA THR A 72 6.39 -21.68 -1.26
C THR A 72 7.03 -20.41 -0.70
N LYS A 73 8.17 -20.00 -1.24
CA LYS A 73 8.97 -18.86 -0.81
C LYS A 73 9.57 -18.14 -2.02
N VAL A 74 10.03 -16.93 -1.76
CA VAL A 74 10.83 -16.13 -2.68
C VAL A 74 12.25 -16.07 -2.14
N THR A 75 13.24 -16.37 -2.97
CA THR A 75 14.66 -16.26 -2.62
C THR A 75 15.28 -15.06 -3.33
N LEU A 76 16.12 -14.30 -2.63
CA LEU A 76 16.75 -13.10 -3.15
C LEU A 76 18.27 -13.26 -3.25
N THR A 77 18.85 -12.71 -4.31
CA THR A 77 20.30 -12.66 -4.50
C THR A 77 20.79 -11.22 -4.36
N TYR A 78 21.32 -10.89 -3.19
CA TYR A 78 21.89 -9.56 -2.92
C TYR A 78 23.06 -9.60 -1.92
N GLU A 79 23.84 -8.52 -1.85
CA GLU A 79 24.88 -8.31 -0.82
C GLU A 79 24.31 -7.53 0.37
N VAL A 80 24.50 -8.05 1.59
CA VAL A 80 23.94 -7.46 2.82
C VAL A 80 24.88 -6.40 3.38
N VAL A 81 24.32 -5.25 3.77
CA VAL A 81 25.07 -4.18 4.44
C VAL A 81 25.56 -4.67 5.80
N THR A 82 26.87 -4.83 5.98
CA THR A 82 27.46 -4.98 7.32
C THR A 82 27.73 -3.60 7.90
N GLU A 83 27.00 -3.21 8.95
CA GLU A 83 27.18 -1.92 9.63
C GLU A 83 28.45 -1.84 10.50
N ASP A 84 29.23 -2.92 10.58
CA ASP A 84 30.39 -3.06 11.46
C ASP A 84 31.72 -2.54 10.85
N SER A 85 31.67 -1.78 9.74
CA SER A 85 32.87 -1.18 9.15
C SER A 85 32.59 0.18 8.52
N ALA A 86 33.57 1.09 8.60
CA ALA A 86 33.52 2.48 8.12
C ALA A 86 33.27 2.63 6.60
N VAL A 87 33.15 1.52 5.88
CA VAL A 87 32.70 1.42 4.50
C VAL A 87 31.53 0.43 4.51
N ALA A 88 30.32 0.91 4.23
CA ALA A 88 29.16 0.04 4.07
C ALA A 88 29.43 -0.92 2.90
N THR A 89 29.79 -2.16 3.20
CA THR A 89 29.87 -3.25 2.23
C THR A 89 28.50 -3.92 2.20
N GLY A 90 27.77 -3.76 1.08
CA GLY A 90 26.44 -4.32 0.86
C GLY A 90 25.42 -3.27 0.36
N LYS A 91 24.36 -3.72 -0.32
CA LYS A 91 23.40 -2.87 -1.03
C LYS A 91 22.08 -2.68 -0.29
N TYR A 92 21.63 -3.67 0.49
CA TYR A 92 20.34 -3.64 1.19
C TYR A 92 20.48 -4.09 2.65
N LYS A 93 19.62 -3.54 3.52
CA LYS A 93 19.63 -3.79 4.97
C LYS A 93 18.68 -4.92 5.40
N SER A 94 17.75 -5.31 4.53
CA SER A 94 16.79 -6.39 4.76
C SER A 94 16.35 -7.03 3.44
N ASP A 95 15.74 -8.20 3.54
CA ASP A 95 15.16 -8.92 2.40
C ASP A 95 14.01 -8.11 1.78
N ALA A 96 13.19 -7.47 2.61
CA ALA A 96 12.13 -6.58 2.16
C ALA A 96 12.66 -5.41 1.33
N ASP A 97 13.77 -4.78 1.73
CA ASP A 97 14.39 -3.68 0.98
C ASP A 97 14.95 -4.15 -0.37
N ALA A 98 15.59 -5.32 -0.39
CA ALA A 98 16.10 -5.93 -1.60
C ALA A 98 14.96 -6.27 -2.58
N LEU A 99 13.85 -6.81 -2.08
CA LEU A 99 12.66 -7.09 -2.88
C LEU A 99 12.01 -5.82 -3.42
N ILE A 100 11.87 -4.77 -2.61
CA ILE A 100 11.34 -3.47 -3.05
C ILE A 100 12.17 -2.92 -4.21
N ALA A 101 13.50 -3.04 -4.15
CA ALA A 101 14.38 -2.60 -5.24
C ALA A 101 14.23 -3.46 -6.51
N ALA A 102 14.03 -4.77 -6.36
CA ALA A 102 13.74 -5.65 -7.50
C ALA A 102 12.39 -5.30 -8.16
N LEU A 103 11.34 -5.08 -7.37
CA LEU A 103 10.03 -4.62 -7.85
C LEU A 103 10.10 -3.25 -8.54
N ALA A 104 10.96 -2.35 -8.06
CA ALA A 104 11.21 -1.07 -8.71
C ALA A 104 11.84 -1.21 -10.10
N THR A 105 12.67 -2.23 -10.31
CA THR A 105 13.21 -2.56 -11.64
C THR A 105 12.10 -2.99 -12.61
N ALA A 106 11.06 -3.66 -12.08
CA ALA A 106 9.84 -3.99 -12.83
C ALA A 106 8.84 -2.83 -12.95
N GLY A 107 9.22 -1.61 -12.57
CA GLY A 107 8.41 -0.40 -12.73
C GLY A 107 7.42 -0.14 -11.60
N TRP A 108 7.47 -0.89 -10.50
CA TRP A 108 6.64 -0.63 -9.34
C TRP A 108 7.27 0.40 -8.40
N THR A 109 6.51 1.42 -8.03
CA THR A 109 6.95 2.41 -7.03
C THR A 109 6.05 2.33 -5.81
N MET A 110 6.64 2.17 -4.62
CA MET A 110 5.89 2.15 -3.38
C MET A 110 5.14 3.49 -3.19
N PRO A 111 3.82 3.47 -2.92
CA PRO A 111 3.08 4.67 -2.57
C PRO A 111 3.65 5.36 -1.32
N THR A 112 3.49 6.68 -1.24
CA THR A 112 3.82 7.43 -0.02
C THR A 112 3.02 6.90 1.16
N ASP A 113 3.67 6.73 2.31
CA ASP A 113 3.10 6.19 3.56
C ASP A 113 2.70 4.71 3.54
N ALA A 114 2.90 4.00 2.42
CA ALA A 114 2.80 2.55 2.39
C ALA A 114 4.02 1.92 3.07
N LYS A 115 3.86 0.70 3.58
CA LYS A 115 4.96 -0.11 4.13
C LYS A 115 4.84 -1.53 3.60
N LEU A 116 5.96 -2.09 3.19
CA LEU A 116 6.10 -3.51 2.88
C LEU A 116 7.17 -4.08 3.79
N THR A 117 6.77 -4.93 4.72
CA THR A 117 7.67 -5.53 5.71
C THR A 117 7.59 -7.04 5.63
N GLU A 118 8.70 -7.73 5.83
CA GLU A 118 8.67 -9.17 6.00
C GLU A 118 8.00 -9.59 7.31
N VAL A 119 7.22 -10.67 7.26
CA VAL A 119 6.69 -11.33 8.45
C VAL A 119 7.57 -12.54 8.75
N ILE A 120 8.47 -12.38 9.71
CA ILE A 120 9.38 -13.44 10.15
C ILE A 120 8.62 -14.37 11.11
N GLU A 121 8.72 -15.68 10.89
CA GLU A 121 8.14 -16.69 11.79
C GLU A 121 8.72 -16.56 13.20
N THR A 122 7.88 -16.67 14.23
CA THR A 122 8.31 -16.55 15.63
C THR A 122 9.41 -17.57 15.96
N GLY A 123 10.56 -17.08 16.42
CA GLY A 123 11.72 -17.91 16.75
C GLY A 123 12.70 -18.13 15.60
N VAL A 124 12.41 -17.58 14.42
CA VAL A 124 13.37 -17.41 13.32
C VAL A 124 13.97 -16.00 13.44
N THR A 125 15.29 -15.89 13.39
CA THR A 125 15.97 -14.62 13.14
C THR A 125 16.46 -14.65 11.70
N ASN A 126 15.89 -13.83 10.82
CA ASN A 126 16.58 -13.49 9.57
C ASN A 126 17.78 -12.64 9.98
N GLY A 127 18.91 -13.31 10.21
CA GLY A 127 20.19 -12.64 10.19
C GLY A 127 20.46 -12.11 8.79
N ALA A 128 21.50 -11.30 8.64
CA ALA A 128 22.06 -10.81 7.37
C ALA A 128 22.44 -11.91 6.34
N THR A 129 22.07 -13.16 6.57
CA THR A 129 22.36 -14.34 5.74
C THR A 129 21.10 -15.04 5.25
N ASP A 130 19.95 -14.85 5.90
CA ASP A 130 18.69 -15.34 5.34
C ASP A 130 18.26 -14.39 4.21
N LYS A 131 17.80 -14.97 3.09
CA LYS A 131 17.38 -14.24 1.89
C LYS A 131 16.07 -14.79 1.35
N GLU A 132 15.33 -15.48 2.20
CA GLU A 132 14.12 -16.20 1.85
C GLU A 132 12.91 -15.53 2.51
N ILE A 133 11.93 -15.11 1.71
CA ILE A 133 10.68 -14.52 2.17
C ILE A 133 9.55 -15.53 1.96
N LYS A 134 8.76 -15.79 3.00
CA LYS A 134 7.50 -16.57 2.89
C LYS A 134 6.26 -15.69 2.88
N THR A 135 6.23 -14.70 3.77
CA THR A 135 5.09 -13.82 3.97
C THR A 135 5.55 -12.38 4.09
N LEU A 136 4.87 -11.48 3.38
CA LEU A 136 5.02 -10.04 3.53
C LEU A 136 3.76 -9.47 4.19
N LYS A 137 3.92 -8.36 4.90
CA LYS A 137 2.84 -7.51 5.37
C LYS A 137 2.90 -6.21 4.60
N TYR A 138 1.81 -5.89 3.90
CA TYR A 138 1.60 -4.62 3.23
C TYR A 138 0.63 -3.77 4.04
N GLU A 139 1.05 -2.55 4.40
CA GLU A 139 0.26 -1.60 5.16
C GLU A 139 0.10 -0.32 4.36
N HIS A 140 -1.15 0.10 4.12
CA HIS A 140 -1.46 1.38 3.52
C HIS A 140 -2.87 1.79 3.92
N ASN A 141 -3.17 3.09 3.90
CA ASN A 141 -4.50 3.61 4.20
C ASN A 141 -5.11 3.13 5.54
N ASN A 142 -4.25 2.85 6.54
CA ASN A 142 -4.66 2.32 7.84
C ASN A 142 -5.24 0.89 7.81
N PHE A 143 -4.99 0.15 6.73
CA PHE A 143 -5.32 -1.27 6.56
C PHE A 143 -4.04 -2.07 6.32
N ALA A 144 -4.06 -3.33 6.74
CA ALA A 144 -2.94 -4.24 6.56
C ALA A 144 -3.40 -5.54 5.89
N TYR A 145 -2.57 -6.06 5.00
CA TYR A 145 -2.75 -7.34 4.32
C TYR A 145 -1.47 -8.15 4.38
N THR A 146 -1.59 -9.46 4.57
CA THR A 146 -0.47 -10.37 4.33
C THR A 146 -0.49 -10.86 2.90
N ILE A 147 0.71 -11.04 2.34
CA ILE A 147 0.95 -11.60 1.02
C ILE A 147 1.80 -12.85 1.21
N THR A 148 1.27 -14.01 0.85
CA THR A 148 2.05 -15.25 0.76
C THR A 148 2.78 -15.23 -0.57
N VAL A 149 4.09 -14.97 -0.56
CA VAL A 149 4.83 -14.68 -1.80
C VAL A 149 5.02 -15.89 -2.69
N GLY A 150 4.97 -17.11 -2.13
CA GLY A 150 5.04 -18.36 -2.89
C GLY A 150 3.83 -18.55 -3.83
N THR A 151 2.63 -18.28 -3.33
CA THR A 151 1.37 -18.53 -4.08
C THR A 151 0.72 -17.26 -4.61
N GLY A 152 1.15 -16.09 -4.15
CA GLY A 152 0.52 -14.80 -4.45
C GLY A 152 -0.78 -14.55 -3.67
N ASP A 153 -1.11 -15.38 -2.68
CA ASP A 153 -2.34 -15.24 -1.91
C ASP A 153 -2.31 -14.02 -0.99
N VAL A 154 -3.43 -13.30 -0.91
CA VAL A 154 -3.56 -12.07 -0.11
C VAL A 154 -4.67 -12.20 0.92
N ALA A 155 -4.33 -12.03 2.20
CA ALA A 155 -5.25 -12.12 3.34
C ALA A 155 -5.29 -10.81 4.15
N PHE A 156 -6.46 -10.49 4.72
CA PHE A 156 -6.63 -9.28 5.54
C PHE A 156 -6.07 -9.51 6.95
N VAL A 157 -5.37 -8.51 7.49
CA VAL A 157 -4.90 -8.49 8.88
C VAL A 157 -5.83 -7.57 9.67
N ALA A 158 -6.46 -8.13 10.70
CA ALA A 158 -7.39 -7.43 11.58
C ALA A 158 -6.69 -6.47 12.54
#